data_AF-A0A4U0TV44-F1
#
_entry.id   AF-A0A4U0TV44-F1
#
_cell.length_a   1.000
_cell.length_b   1.000
_cell.length_c   1.000
_cell.angle_alpha   90.00
_cell.angle_beta   90.00
_cell.angle_gamma   90.00
#
_symmetry.space_group_name_H-M   'P 1'
#
loop_
_entity.id
_entity.type
_entity.pdbx_description
1 polymer ?
#
loop_
_entity_poly.entity_id
_entity_poly.type
_entity_poly.pdbx_seq_one_letter_code
_entity_poly.pdbx_strand_id
1 'polypeptide(L)'
;MSQAILIINGPNLNLLGTREPQIYGSTTLADVETAAKQQAADLGVTMHTFQSNHEGAIIDRIHEARGNCQYIIINAGAYTHTSVGVRDALSGVAIPFVEVHITSAQTTASNGLPKAEVPILKDLTIDNITDNVNLINGQCPDPRLKYVLERLTQHLHDFARETRLSHEEWMTGLQFLTKVGQTCTEVRQEFILLSDIFGLSLLVDSIDHPKPPPSTEGTVLGPFHSHEAQPAPNGSLISHDPAGEPCLVLCTLSNTAGTPLAGVKIDIWETDSHGFYDVQYPGRDGPDQRAVMQSDEQGVFWFKAIVPVPYPIPHDGPVGQLLMKLRRHWFRPAHVHFMFEKEGYDHLITALYLRNDPYETSDAVFGVKESLLIDLGTVSAEQAQRYGVPEGSKLISYDFVLVGKAESDGLREANARAAMEKLGLGKMRMWRGLPVPDVD
;
A
#
# COMPACT_ATOMS: atom_id res chain seq x y z
N MET A 1 2.07 -62.94 21.49
CA MET A 1 1.32 -62.51 20.30
C MET A 1 2.29 -61.77 19.41
N SER A 2 2.30 -62.02 18.10
CA SER A 2 3.12 -61.25 17.16
C SER A 2 2.70 -59.78 17.23
N GLN A 3 3.66 -58.86 17.32
CA GLN A 3 3.36 -57.44 17.28
C GLN A 3 2.86 -57.06 15.88
N ALA A 4 1.90 -56.15 15.78
CA ALA A 4 1.28 -55.70 14.55
C ALA A 4 1.31 -54.17 14.43
N ILE A 5 1.74 -53.67 13.28
CA ILE A 5 1.83 -52.24 12.94
C ILE A 5 0.94 -51.95 11.74
N LEU A 6 0.25 -50.82 11.78
CA LEU A 6 -0.54 -50.30 10.66
C LEU A 6 0.15 -49.08 10.05
N ILE A 7 0.45 -49.13 8.75
CA ILE A 7 0.83 -47.95 7.96
C ILE A 7 -0.42 -47.40 7.27
N ILE A 8 -0.68 -46.10 7.43
CA ILE A 8 -1.75 -45.35 6.77
C ILE A 8 -1.14 -44.31 5.84
N ASN A 9 -1.55 -44.36 4.57
CA ASN A 9 -1.15 -43.43 3.52
C ASN A 9 -2.35 -42.60 3.08
N GLY A 10 -2.31 -41.30 3.38
CA GLY A 10 -3.36 -40.34 3.08
C GLY A 10 -3.43 -39.92 1.61
N PRO A 11 -4.10 -38.80 1.32
CA PRO A 11 -4.37 -38.36 -0.04
C PRO A 11 -3.11 -38.16 -0.88
N ASN A 12 -3.25 -38.48 -2.17
CA ASN A 12 -2.25 -38.38 -3.24
C ASN A 12 -1.03 -39.31 -3.09
N LEU A 13 -0.87 -40.04 -1.99
CA LEU A 13 0.25 -40.98 -1.85
C LEU A 13 0.14 -42.19 -2.77
N ASN A 14 -1.06 -42.54 -3.26
CA ASN A 14 -1.22 -43.51 -4.33
C ASN A 14 -0.55 -43.10 -5.65
N LEU A 15 -0.18 -41.82 -5.80
CA LEU A 15 0.50 -41.31 -6.99
C LEU A 15 2.03 -41.27 -6.82
N LEU A 16 2.57 -41.75 -5.70
CA LEU A 16 4.00 -41.81 -5.45
C LEU A 16 4.69 -42.66 -6.53
N GLY A 17 5.81 -42.16 -7.08
CA GLY A 17 6.56 -42.82 -8.15
C GLY A 17 5.98 -42.65 -9.56
N THR A 18 4.73 -42.18 -9.69
CA THR A 18 4.06 -42.02 -11.01
C THR A 18 3.75 -40.58 -11.36
N ARG A 19 3.50 -39.71 -10.37
CA ARG A 19 3.30 -38.28 -10.60
C ARG A 19 4.65 -37.56 -10.58
N GLU A 20 4.95 -36.86 -11.67
CA GLU A 20 6.17 -36.05 -11.81
C GLU A 20 7.43 -36.80 -11.30
N PRO A 21 7.73 -38.01 -11.83
CA PRO A 21 8.80 -38.87 -11.31
C PRO A 21 10.19 -38.22 -11.34
N GLN A 22 10.40 -37.26 -12.23
CA GLN A 22 11.57 -36.40 -12.29
C GLN A 22 11.75 -35.47 -11.06
N ILE A 23 10.70 -35.24 -10.25
CA ILE A 23 10.71 -34.39 -9.05
C ILE A 23 10.69 -35.23 -7.77
N TYR A 24 9.86 -36.27 -7.73
CA TYR A 24 9.57 -37.06 -6.51
C TYR A 24 10.29 -38.42 -6.46
N GLY A 25 11.02 -38.78 -7.52
CA GLY A 25 11.64 -40.10 -7.68
C GLY A 25 10.69 -41.13 -8.28
N SER A 26 11.23 -42.30 -8.62
CA SER A 26 10.48 -43.40 -9.25
C SER A 26 10.01 -44.47 -8.26
N THR A 27 10.37 -44.38 -6.98
CA THR A 27 9.91 -45.31 -5.94
C THR A 27 8.41 -45.17 -5.76
N THR A 28 7.66 -46.24 -6.00
CA THR A 28 6.21 -46.25 -5.88
C THR A 28 5.75 -46.49 -4.45
N LEU A 29 4.48 -46.20 -4.16
CA LEU A 29 3.90 -46.55 -2.86
C LEU A 29 3.99 -48.06 -2.60
N ALA A 30 3.80 -48.89 -3.62
CA ALA A 30 3.92 -50.33 -3.53
C ALA A 30 5.34 -50.78 -3.13
N ASP A 31 6.37 -50.08 -3.65
CA ASP A 31 7.77 -50.36 -3.28
C ASP A 31 8.01 -50.03 -1.80
N VAL A 32 7.52 -48.88 -1.33
CA VAL A 32 7.61 -48.48 0.08
C VAL A 32 6.90 -49.48 0.99
N GLU A 33 5.67 -49.86 0.65
CA GLU A 33 4.90 -50.84 1.42
C GLU A 33 5.56 -52.22 1.45
N THR A 34 6.17 -52.64 0.34
CA THR A 34 6.90 -53.92 0.24
C THR A 34 8.17 -53.90 1.09
N ALA A 35 8.97 -52.84 0.97
CA ALA A 35 10.20 -52.68 1.75
C ALA A 35 9.89 -52.64 3.25
N ALA A 36 8.84 -51.89 3.64
CA ALA A 36 8.40 -51.83 5.01
C ALA A 36 7.97 -53.23 5.49
N LYS A 37 7.11 -53.94 4.75
CA LYS A 37 6.63 -55.29 5.12
C LYS A 37 7.79 -56.28 5.29
N GLN A 38 8.80 -56.22 4.43
CA GLN A 38 10.00 -57.03 4.55
C GLN A 38 10.76 -56.72 5.85
N GLN A 39 11.00 -55.44 6.13
CA GLN A 39 11.68 -55.01 7.36
C GLN A 39 10.93 -55.44 8.62
N ALA A 40 9.59 -55.36 8.63
CA ALA A 40 8.78 -55.82 9.74
C ALA A 40 8.87 -57.35 9.90
N ALA A 41 8.84 -58.11 8.81
CA ALA A 41 8.99 -59.56 8.83
C ALA A 41 10.35 -59.99 9.40
N ASP A 42 11.43 -59.31 9.02
CA ASP A 42 12.79 -59.56 9.53
C ASP A 42 12.88 -59.32 11.06
N LEU A 43 12.00 -58.47 11.61
CA LEU A 43 11.89 -58.17 13.04
C LEU A 43 10.82 -59.03 13.76
N GLY A 44 10.15 -59.95 13.06
CA GLY A 44 9.07 -60.76 13.63
C GLY A 44 7.76 -59.99 13.91
N VAL A 45 7.56 -58.86 13.22
CA VAL A 45 6.40 -57.97 13.35
C VAL A 45 5.51 -58.10 12.11
N THR A 46 4.20 -58.19 12.30
CA THR A 46 3.21 -58.17 11.22
C THR A 46 2.93 -56.73 10.80
N MET A 47 2.87 -56.45 9.50
CA MET A 47 2.55 -55.11 9.00
C MET A 47 1.36 -55.08 8.07
N HIS A 48 0.41 -54.21 8.40
CA HIS A 48 -0.74 -53.87 7.58
C HIS A 48 -0.49 -52.52 6.90
N THR A 49 -0.95 -52.39 5.66
CA THR A 49 -0.88 -51.13 4.91
C THR A 49 -2.27 -50.73 4.45
N PHE A 50 -2.55 -49.44 4.43
CA PHE A 50 -3.81 -48.88 3.97
C PHE A 50 -3.55 -47.54 3.28
N GLN A 51 -4.20 -47.31 2.14
CA GLN A 51 -4.15 -46.05 1.42
C GLN A 51 -5.57 -45.57 1.12
N SER A 52 -5.84 -44.28 1.32
CA SER A 52 -7.08 -43.66 0.88
C SER A 52 -6.91 -42.16 0.60
N ASN A 53 -7.67 -41.68 -0.38
CA ASN A 53 -7.83 -40.25 -0.65
C ASN A 53 -9.02 -39.63 0.11
N HIS A 54 -9.80 -40.43 0.83
CA HIS A 54 -10.99 -40.01 1.55
C HIS A 54 -10.74 -40.01 3.06
N GLU A 55 -10.96 -38.87 3.70
CA GLU A 55 -10.80 -38.66 5.14
C GLU A 55 -11.59 -39.68 5.99
N GLY A 56 -12.88 -39.89 5.68
CA GLY A 56 -13.72 -40.83 6.43
C GLY A 56 -13.18 -42.25 6.43
N ALA A 57 -12.65 -42.73 5.30
CA ALA A 57 -12.08 -44.06 5.20
C ALA A 57 -10.76 -44.21 6.00
N ILE A 58 -10.00 -43.12 6.15
CA ILE A 58 -8.82 -43.09 7.02
C ILE A 58 -9.24 -43.18 8.49
N ILE A 59 -10.26 -42.42 8.88
CA ILE A 59 -10.84 -42.45 10.23
C ILE A 59 -11.36 -43.84 10.58
N ASP A 60 -12.15 -44.45 9.69
CA ASP A 60 -12.68 -45.80 9.88
C ASP A 60 -11.55 -46.82 10.05
N ARG A 61 -10.50 -46.73 9.22
CA ARG A 61 -9.35 -47.62 9.31
C ARG A 61 -8.57 -47.46 10.63
N ILE A 62 -8.46 -46.23 11.15
CA ILE A 62 -7.85 -45.96 12.46
C ILE A 62 -8.66 -46.66 13.55
N HIS A 63 -9.99 -46.53 13.53
CA HIS A 63 -10.88 -47.19 14.51
C HIS A 63 -10.76 -48.71 14.47
N GLU A 64 -10.71 -49.31 13.28
CA GLU A 64 -10.53 -50.76 13.09
C GLU A 64 -9.17 -51.29 13.61
N ALA A 65 -8.16 -50.42 13.75
CA ALA A 65 -6.86 -50.83 14.29
C ALA A 65 -6.94 -51.21 15.78
N ARG A 66 -7.98 -50.77 16.49
CA ARG A 66 -8.16 -51.04 17.93
C ARG A 66 -8.29 -52.54 18.19
N GLY A 67 -7.39 -53.07 19.02
CA GLY A 67 -7.32 -54.50 19.35
C GLY A 67 -6.60 -55.35 18.31
N ASN A 68 -6.31 -54.80 17.13
CA ASN A 68 -5.67 -55.51 16.02
C ASN A 68 -4.22 -55.06 15.77
N CYS A 69 -3.87 -53.83 16.13
CA CYS A 69 -2.53 -53.25 15.95
C CYS A 69 -2.04 -52.62 17.27
N GLN A 70 -0.73 -52.64 17.49
CA GLN A 70 -0.09 -52.01 18.67
C GLN A 70 0.52 -50.64 18.35
N TYR A 71 0.80 -50.35 17.08
CA TYR A 71 1.33 -49.06 16.64
C TYR A 71 0.73 -48.65 15.31
N ILE A 72 0.64 -47.33 15.08
CA ILE A 72 0.26 -46.73 13.80
C ILE A 72 1.41 -45.88 13.28
N ILE A 73 1.74 -46.02 11.99
CA ILE A 73 2.57 -45.09 11.25
C ILE A 73 1.65 -44.41 10.23
N ILE A 74 1.63 -43.08 10.19
CA ILE A 74 0.71 -42.36 9.30
C ILE A 74 1.44 -41.26 8.54
N ASN A 75 1.22 -41.20 7.23
CA ASN A 75 1.43 -39.99 6.45
C ASN A 75 0.06 -39.49 5.99
N ALA A 76 -0.49 -38.48 6.66
CA ALA A 76 -1.85 -38.02 6.42
C ALA A 76 -1.98 -37.13 5.17
N GLY A 77 -0.87 -36.83 4.47
CA GLY A 77 -0.87 -35.95 3.30
C GLY A 77 -1.45 -34.57 3.62
N ALA A 78 -2.36 -34.07 2.80
CA ALA A 78 -3.00 -32.77 3.02
C ALA A 78 -3.78 -32.69 4.35
N TYR A 79 -4.21 -33.83 4.90
CA TYR A 79 -4.98 -33.89 6.14
C TYR A 79 -4.15 -33.60 7.39
N THR A 80 -2.81 -33.70 7.33
CA THR A 80 -1.93 -33.25 8.42
C THR A 80 -2.23 -31.82 8.86
N HIS A 81 -2.55 -30.94 7.90
CA HIS A 81 -2.77 -29.51 8.17
C HIS A 81 -4.23 -29.12 8.34
N THR A 82 -5.16 -29.99 7.96
CA THR A 82 -6.56 -29.59 7.73
C THR A 82 -7.59 -30.45 8.45
N SER A 83 -7.24 -31.68 8.86
CA SER A 83 -8.20 -32.61 9.43
C SER A 83 -8.13 -32.65 10.96
N VAL A 84 -9.16 -32.09 11.60
CA VAL A 84 -9.43 -32.34 13.02
C VAL A 84 -9.95 -33.78 13.22
N GLY A 85 -10.70 -34.32 12.26
CA GLY A 85 -11.29 -35.65 12.34
C GLY A 85 -10.27 -36.79 12.46
N VAL A 86 -9.20 -36.76 11.65
CA VAL A 86 -8.11 -37.75 11.71
C VAL A 86 -7.34 -37.62 13.03
N ARG A 87 -7.09 -36.39 13.49
CA ARG A 87 -6.43 -36.13 14.79
C ARG A 87 -7.23 -36.70 15.96
N ASP A 88 -8.54 -36.48 15.96
CA ASP A 88 -9.43 -36.98 17.00
C ASP A 88 -9.55 -38.50 16.96
N ALA A 89 -9.61 -39.10 15.77
CA ALA A 89 -9.63 -40.56 15.60
C ALA A 89 -8.37 -41.23 16.17
N LEU A 90 -7.18 -40.68 15.88
CA LEU A 90 -5.90 -41.17 16.43
C LEU A 90 -5.87 -41.05 17.97
N SER A 91 -6.35 -39.93 18.50
CA SER A 91 -6.42 -39.69 19.94
C SER A 91 -7.42 -40.63 20.63
N GLY A 92 -8.55 -40.93 19.96
CA GLY A 92 -9.65 -41.73 20.49
C GLY A 92 -9.36 -43.24 20.58
N VAL A 93 -8.49 -43.78 19.71
CA VAL A 93 -8.10 -45.20 19.78
C VAL A 93 -7.02 -45.48 20.81
N ALA A 94 -6.31 -44.45 21.28
CA ALA A 94 -5.21 -44.54 22.25
C ALA A 94 -4.09 -45.55 21.86
N ILE A 95 -3.89 -45.74 20.56
CA ILE A 95 -2.78 -46.53 20.01
C ILE A 95 -1.60 -45.57 19.77
N PRO A 96 -0.39 -45.87 20.26
CA PRO A 96 0.78 -45.05 19.96
C PRO A 96 1.00 -44.91 18.45
N PHE A 97 1.19 -43.69 17.98
CA PHE A 97 1.38 -43.42 16.56
C PHE A 97 2.59 -42.51 16.28
N VAL A 98 3.14 -42.64 15.07
CA VAL A 98 4.17 -41.76 14.53
C VAL A 98 3.68 -41.20 13.21
N GLU A 99 3.64 -39.87 13.10
CA GLU A 99 3.41 -39.21 11.83
C GLU A 99 4.72 -39.08 11.05
N VAL A 100 4.68 -39.43 9.77
CA VAL A 100 5.83 -39.39 8.86
C VAL A 100 5.46 -38.64 7.59
N HIS A 101 6.43 -37.93 7.03
CA HIS A 101 6.27 -37.26 5.75
C HIS A 101 7.28 -37.84 4.76
N ILE A 102 6.77 -38.40 3.67
CA ILE A 102 7.61 -38.89 2.56
C ILE A 102 7.95 -37.70 1.68
N THR A 103 9.16 -37.17 1.83
CA THR A 103 9.77 -36.24 0.89
C THR A 103 11.02 -36.88 0.31
N SER A 104 11.31 -36.65 -0.97
CA SER A 104 12.55 -37.14 -1.58
C SER A 104 13.74 -36.49 -0.87
N ALA A 105 14.66 -37.31 -0.34
CA ALA A 105 15.91 -36.85 0.28
C ALA A 105 16.86 -36.16 -0.71
N GLN A 106 16.62 -36.28 -2.02
CA GLN A 106 17.37 -35.58 -3.08
C GLN A 106 16.69 -34.30 -3.56
N THR A 107 15.47 -34.02 -3.11
CA THR A 107 14.71 -32.84 -3.54
C THR A 107 14.73 -31.77 -2.44
N THR A 108 15.92 -31.28 -2.10
CA THR A 108 16.13 -29.84 -1.90
C THR A 108 16.28 -29.18 -3.29
N ALA A 109 15.31 -29.44 -4.16
CA ALA A 109 15.08 -28.63 -5.34
C ALA A 109 13.88 -27.75 -4.98
N SER A 110 14.21 -26.51 -4.67
CA SER A 110 13.35 -25.35 -4.79
C SER A 110 12.29 -25.54 -5.88
N ASN A 111 11.05 -25.10 -5.60
CA ASN A 111 9.87 -25.12 -6.47
C ASN A 111 10.06 -24.40 -7.83
N GLY A 112 10.99 -24.85 -8.69
CA GLY A 112 11.40 -24.12 -9.89
C GLY A 112 12.00 -22.74 -9.61
N LEU A 113 12.18 -22.36 -8.34
CA LEU A 113 12.87 -21.14 -7.97
C LEU A 113 14.37 -21.39 -8.14
N PRO A 114 15.13 -20.47 -8.75
CA PRO A 114 16.58 -20.61 -8.85
C PRO A 114 17.17 -20.87 -7.46
N LYS A 115 18.12 -21.82 -7.34
CA LYS A 115 18.92 -21.97 -6.12
C LYS A 115 19.70 -20.68 -5.93
N ALA A 116 19.16 -19.76 -5.13
CA ALA A 116 19.91 -18.60 -4.69
C ALA A 116 21.11 -19.10 -3.88
N GLU A 117 22.31 -18.57 -4.17
CA GLU A 117 23.45 -18.72 -3.27
C GLU A 117 23.14 -17.90 -2.01
N VAL A 118 22.45 -18.53 -1.06
CA VAL A 118 22.03 -17.87 0.18
C VAL A 118 23.28 -17.62 1.04
N PRO A 119 23.57 -16.35 1.40
CA PRO A 119 24.66 -16.02 2.30
C PRO A 119 24.58 -16.79 3.62
N ILE A 120 25.72 -17.20 4.16
CA ILE A 120 25.80 -17.78 5.49
C ILE A 120 25.46 -16.70 6.52
N LEU A 121 24.39 -16.92 7.28
CA LEU A 121 23.99 -16.03 8.37
C LEU A 121 24.88 -16.26 9.60
N LYS A 122 25.16 -15.19 10.34
CA LYS A 122 25.78 -15.28 11.67
C LYS A 122 24.76 -15.79 12.69
N ASP A 123 25.21 -16.31 13.82
CA ASP A 123 24.35 -16.65 14.97
C ASP A 123 23.48 -15.45 15.35
N LEU A 124 22.15 -15.62 15.35
CA LEU A 124 21.21 -14.50 15.50
C LEU A 124 21.19 -13.95 16.92
N THR A 125 21.41 -12.65 17.04
CA THR A 125 21.26 -11.86 18.27
C THR A 125 20.39 -10.63 17.99
N ILE A 126 19.93 -9.96 19.06
CA ILE A 126 19.20 -8.69 18.96
C ILE A 126 20.04 -7.62 18.24
N ASP A 127 21.36 -7.68 18.38
CA ASP A 127 22.28 -6.69 17.82
C ASP A 127 22.58 -6.94 16.35
N ASN A 128 22.69 -8.20 15.90
CA ASN A 128 23.11 -8.52 14.53
C ASN A 128 21.98 -8.94 13.57
N ILE A 129 20.73 -9.03 14.04
CA ILE A 129 19.62 -9.43 13.17
C ILE A 129 19.39 -8.46 12.01
N THR A 130 19.65 -7.16 12.20
CA THR A 130 19.56 -6.18 11.09
C THR A 130 20.56 -6.50 9.98
N ASP A 131 21.82 -6.78 10.34
CA ASP A 131 22.86 -7.13 9.37
C ASP A 131 22.50 -8.40 8.60
N ASN A 132 22.00 -9.42 9.29
CA ASN A 132 21.58 -10.67 8.66
C ASN A 132 20.39 -10.46 7.69
N VAL A 133 19.40 -9.65 8.07
CA VAL A 133 18.26 -9.32 7.17
C VAL A 133 18.75 -8.54 5.95
N ASN A 134 19.60 -7.54 6.13
CA ASN A 134 20.17 -6.75 5.04
C ASN A 134 21.06 -7.61 4.12
N LEU A 135 21.84 -8.55 4.67
CA LEU A 135 22.66 -9.48 3.90
C LEU A 135 21.80 -10.37 2.98
N ILE A 136 20.70 -10.92 3.49
CA ILE A 136 19.80 -11.77 2.72
C ILE A 136 19.05 -10.97 1.66
N ASN A 137 18.41 -9.86 2.05
CA ASN A 137 17.63 -9.03 1.14
C ASN A 137 18.52 -8.30 0.12
N GLY A 138 19.80 -8.09 0.45
CA GLY A 138 20.80 -7.44 -0.38
C GLY A 138 21.26 -8.25 -1.61
N GLN A 139 20.77 -9.48 -1.78
CA GLN A 139 20.94 -10.29 -3.01
C GLN A 139 20.15 -9.75 -4.20
N CYS A 140 19.25 -8.77 -3.98
CA CYS A 140 18.50 -8.12 -5.06
C CYS A 140 19.44 -7.43 -6.07
N PRO A 141 19.34 -7.71 -7.38
CA PRO A 141 20.20 -7.08 -8.39
C PRO A 141 19.80 -5.63 -8.71
N ASP A 142 18.59 -5.20 -8.32
CA ASP A 142 18.19 -3.79 -8.47
C ASP A 142 18.82 -2.96 -7.35
N PRO A 143 19.77 -2.06 -7.68
CA PRO A 143 20.52 -1.33 -6.68
C PRO A 143 19.66 -0.31 -5.92
N ARG A 144 18.57 0.20 -6.53
CA ARG A 144 17.64 1.12 -5.86
C ARG A 144 16.72 0.37 -4.92
N LEU A 145 16.16 -0.76 -5.34
CA LEU A 145 15.31 -1.57 -4.45
C LEU A 145 16.13 -2.07 -3.24
N LYS A 146 17.36 -2.54 -3.49
CA LYS A 146 18.29 -2.92 -2.43
C LYS A 146 18.48 -1.79 -1.42
N TYR A 147 18.84 -0.59 -1.87
CA TYR A 147 19.04 0.56 -1.00
C TYR A 147 17.79 0.93 -0.19
N VAL A 148 16.61 0.97 -0.84
CA VAL A 148 15.35 1.31 -0.16
C VAL A 148 15.00 0.28 0.92
N LEU A 149 15.11 -1.02 0.63
CA LEU A 149 14.80 -2.09 1.58
C LEU A 149 15.81 -2.15 2.74
N GLU A 150 17.09 -1.90 2.46
CA GLU A 150 18.13 -1.81 3.49
C GLU A 150 17.84 -0.67 4.47
N ARG A 151 17.53 0.53 3.95
CA ARG A 151 17.18 1.68 4.80
C ARG A 151 15.88 1.44 5.57
N LEU A 152 14.85 0.89 4.93
CA LEU A 152 13.60 0.56 5.59
C LEU A 152 13.82 -0.43 6.74
N THR A 153 14.56 -1.51 6.49
CA THR A 153 14.91 -2.52 7.51
C THR A 153 15.66 -1.89 8.67
N GLN A 154 16.66 -1.06 8.37
CA GLN A 154 17.44 -0.35 9.39
C GLN A 154 16.53 0.52 10.26
N HIS A 155 15.73 1.40 9.67
CA HIS A 155 14.86 2.32 10.40
C HIS A 155 13.76 1.58 11.20
N LEU A 156 13.19 0.51 10.66
CA LEU A 156 12.20 -0.32 11.38
C LEU A 156 12.82 -1.01 12.60
N HIS A 157 14.00 -1.61 12.45
CA HIS A 157 14.68 -2.28 13.56
C HIS A 157 15.17 -1.28 14.62
N ASP A 158 15.68 -0.12 14.20
CA ASP A 158 16.12 0.93 15.12
C ASP A 158 14.94 1.52 15.89
N PHE A 159 13.79 1.75 15.23
CA PHE A 159 12.55 2.12 15.92
C PHE A 159 12.17 1.10 17.01
N ALA A 160 12.22 -0.19 16.69
CA ALA A 160 11.89 -1.24 17.66
C ALA A 160 12.89 -1.26 18.84
N ARG A 161 14.19 -1.07 18.58
CA ARG A 161 15.23 -1.02 19.62
C ARG A 161 15.12 0.22 20.49
N GLU A 162 14.95 1.38 19.87
CA GLU A 162 14.84 2.68 20.53
C GLU A 162 13.64 2.71 21.47
N THR A 163 12.48 2.25 21.00
CA THR A 163 11.24 2.24 21.79
C THR A 163 11.13 1.06 22.74
N ARG A 164 12.01 0.05 22.63
CA ARG A 164 11.88 -1.24 23.32
C ARG A 164 10.51 -1.87 23.08
N LEU A 165 10.08 -1.86 21.83
CA LEU A 165 8.74 -2.26 21.39
C LEU A 165 8.35 -3.62 21.99
N SER A 166 7.30 -3.63 22.82
CA SER A 166 6.81 -4.86 23.42
C SER A 166 6.07 -5.73 22.40
N HIS A 167 5.91 -7.01 22.71
CA HIS A 167 5.16 -7.92 21.84
C HIS A 167 3.69 -7.50 21.70
N GLU A 168 3.09 -6.95 22.76
CA GLU A 168 1.71 -6.47 22.74
C GLU A 168 1.54 -5.22 21.86
N GLU A 169 2.45 -4.25 21.96
CA GLU A 169 2.45 -3.06 21.11
C GLU A 169 2.71 -3.42 19.64
N TRP A 170 3.64 -4.34 19.39
CA TRP A 170 3.91 -4.86 18.06
C TRP A 170 2.67 -5.53 17.46
N MET A 171 2.01 -6.42 18.19
CA MET A 171 0.78 -7.07 17.74
C MET A 171 -0.35 -6.05 17.52
N THR A 172 -0.46 -5.05 18.38
CA THR A 172 -1.43 -3.95 18.23
C THR A 172 -1.19 -3.17 16.93
N GLY A 173 0.06 -2.86 16.61
CA GLY A 173 0.45 -2.22 15.35
C GLY A 173 0.10 -3.07 14.12
N LEU A 174 0.37 -4.39 14.17
CA LEU A 174 0.00 -5.29 13.09
C LEU A 174 -1.52 -5.38 12.89
N GLN A 175 -2.29 -5.46 13.97
CA GLN A 175 -3.75 -5.46 13.89
C GLN A 175 -4.29 -4.13 13.37
N PHE A 176 -3.68 -3.00 13.75
CA PHE A 176 -4.01 -1.69 13.20
C PHE A 176 -3.79 -1.64 11.68
N LEU A 177 -2.59 -2.03 11.21
CA LEU A 177 -2.28 -2.06 9.77
C LEU A 177 -3.18 -3.04 9.00
N THR A 178 -3.53 -4.17 9.61
CA THR A 178 -4.49 -5.13 9.05
C THR A 178 -5.86 -4.48 8.84
N LYS A 179 -6.37 -3.77 9.85
CA LYS A 179 -7.65 -3.06 9.75
C LYS A 179 -7.60 -1.93 8.73
N VAL A 180 -6.49 -1.20 8.63
CA VAL A 180 -6.29 -0.18 7.59
C VAL A 180 -6.44 -0.81 6.22
N GLY A 181 -5.76 -1.92 5.95
CA GLY A 181 -5.89 -2.65 4.69
C GLY A 181 -7.31 -3.16 4.41
N GLN A 182 -8.00 -3.68 5.42
CA GLN A 182 -9.40 -4.15 5.30
C GLN A 182 -10.42 -3.02 5.08
N THR A 183 -10.06 -1.78 5.41
CA THR A 183 -10.92 -0.60 5.23
C THR A 183 -10.77 0.02 3.83
N CYS A 184 -9.69 -0.32 3.11
CA CYS A 184 -9.50 0.14 1.74
C CYS A 184 -10.53 -0.47 0.78
N THR A 185 -11.05 0.35 -0.13
CA THR A 185 -11.95 -0.01 -1.23
C THR A 185 -11.52 0.73 -2.51
N GLU A 186 -12.24 0.56 -3.63
CA GLU A 186 -11.94 1.30 -4.87
C GLU A 186 -12.04 2.82 -4.70
N VAL A 187 -12.93 3.30 -3.82
CA VAL A 187 -13.20 4.73 -3.59
C VAL A 187 -12.67 5.24 -2.24
N ARG A 188 -12.06 4.36 -1.43
CA ARG A 188 -11.48 4.72 -0.12
C ARG A 188 -10.10 4.12 0.04
N GLN A 189 -9.08 4.95 0.16
CA GLN A 189 -7.69 4.51 0.36
C GLN A 189 -7.21 4.87 1.77
N GLU A 190 -7.51 4.02 2.75
CA GLU A 190 -7.15 4.25 4.17
C GLU A 190 -5.62 4.25 4.39
N PHE A 191 -4.85 3.53 3.56
CA PHE A 191 -3.38 3.62 3.59
C PHE A 191 -2.83 4.97 3.12
N ILE A 192 -3.46 5.59 2.12
CA ILE A 192 -3.12 6.96 1.70
C ILE A 192 -3.46 7.92 2.84
N LEU A 193 -4.64 7.78 3.45
CA LEU A 193 -5.02 8.61 4.58
C LEU A 193 -4.07 8.45 5.78
N LEU A 194 -3.59 7.23 6.05
CA LEU A 194 -2.58 6.99 7.07
C LEU A 194 -1.25 7.70 6.74
N SER A 195 -0.83 7.66 5.48
CA SER A 195 0.34 8.40 5.00
C SER A 195 0.16 9.92 5.17
N ASP A 196 -1.02 10.43 4.87
CA ASP A 196 -1.38 11.85 4.98
C ASP A 196 -1.29 12.34 6.44
N ILE A 197 -1.89 11.62 7.40
CA ILE A 197 -1.88 12.03 8.81
C ILE A 197 -0.53 11.88 9.50
N PHE A 198 0.42 11.17 8.89
CA PHE A 198 1.83 11.13 9.29
C PHE A 198 2.70 12.14 8.53
N GLY A 199 2.12 12.90 7.59
CA GLY A 199 2.85 13.88 6.78
C GLY A 199 3.75 13.26 5.71
N LEU A 200 3.69 11.94 5.50
CA LEU A 200 4.56 11.24 4.55
C LEU A 200 4.22 11.60 3.11
N SER A 201 2.93 11.72 2.76
CA SER A 201 2.49 12.06 1.40
C SER A 201 3.06 13.41 0.95
N LEU A 202 2.96 14.44 1.80
CA LEU A 202 3.49 15.76 1.50
C LEU A 202 5.02 15.79 1.45
N LEU A 203 5.68 15.02 2.32
CA LEU A 203 7.14 14.89 2.31
C LEU A 203 7.63 14.26 1.00
N VAL A 204 6.98 13.19 0.56
CA VAL A 204 7.31 12.52 -0.71
C VAL A 204 7.09 13.45 -1.89
N ASP A 205 5.95 14.14 -1.95
CA ASP A 205 5.66 15.13 -3.00
C ASP A 205 6.75 16.22 -3.07
N SER A 206 7.13 16.79 -1.92
CA SER A 206 8.15 17.84 -1.85
C SER A 206 9.54 17.36 -2.27
N ILE A 207 9.85 16.07 -2.10
CA ILE A 207 11.11 15.45 -2.53
C ILE A 207 11.08 15.17 -4.05
N ASP A 208 9.95 14.68 -4.55
CA ASP A 208 9.81 14.24 -5.95
C ASP A 208 9.62 15.42 -6.92
N HIS A 209 8.93 16.47 -6.45
CA HIS A 209 8.54 17.66 -7.22
C HIS A 209 8.98 18.97 -6.52
N PRO A 210 10.29 19.22 -6.38
CA PRO A 210 10.76 20.42 -5.71
C PRO A 210 10.34 21.69 -6.47
N LYS A 211 9.82 22.67 -5.74
CA LYS A 211 9.28 23.92 -6.31
C LYS A 211 10.20 25.11 -5.99
N PRO A 212 11.07 25.55 -6.93
CA PRO A 212 11.93 26.71 -6.70
C PRO A 212 11.11 28.01 -6.70
N PRO A 213 11.39 29.00 -5.84
CA PRO A 213 10.77 30.32 -5.97
C PRO A 213 11.02 30.92 -7.36
N PRO A 214 10.01 31.52 -8.02
CA PRO A 214 8.68 31.84 -7.52
C PRO A 214 7.58 30.81 -7.89
N SER A 215 7.92 29.56 -8.22
CA SER A 215 6.93 28.55 -8.61
C SER A 215 5.90 28.25 -7.51
N THR A 216 4.69 27.89 -7.93
CA THR A 216 3.63 27.53 -6.98
C THR A 216 3.96 26.21 -6.30
N GLU A 217 3.75 26.19 -4.98
CA GLU A 217 4.03 25.01 -4.18
C GLU A 217 2.99 23.90 -4.40
N GLY A 218 3.47 22.65 -4.37
CA GLY A 218 2.61 21.46 -4.34
C GLY A 218 2.03 21.20 -2.94
N THR A 219 0.91 20.48 -2.89
CA THR A 219 0.33 19.91 -1.66
C THR A 219 -0.34 18.57 -1.96
N VAL A 220 -0.89 17.94 -0.92
CA VAL A 220 -1.50 16.61 -1.00
C VAL A 220 -2.64 16.54 -2.02
N LEU A 221 -2.64 15.48 -2.83
CA LEU A 221 -3.75 15.15 -3.75
C LEU A 221 -5.06 14.88 -3.00
N GLY A 222 -4.95 14.21 -1.85
CA GLY A 222 -6.09 13.68 -1.11
C GLY A 222 -6.75 12.48 -1.80
N PRO A 223 -7.67 11.79 -1.12
CA PRO A 223 -8.23 10.52 -1.60
C PRO A 223 -9.41 10.67 -2.57
N PHE A 224 -9.81 11.90 -2.93
CA PHE A 224 -11.09 12.18 -3.63
C PHE A 224 -10.94 12.70 -5.06
N HIS A 225 -9.72 12.72 -5.60
CA HIS A 225 -9.53 12.88 -7.04
C HIS A 225 -10.13 11.67 -7.78
N SER A 226 -10.74 11.91 -8.94
CA SER A 226 -11.37 10.89 -9.75
C SER A 226 -11.19 11.21 -11.23
N HIS A 227 -11.09 10.16 -12.05
CA HIS A 227 -10.95 10.26 -13.51
C HIS A 227 -12.27 10.51 -14.25
N GLU A 228 -13.38 10.69 -13.52
CA GLU A 228 -14.71 10.92 -14.11
C GLU A 228 -15.00 12.40 -14.42
N ALA A 229 -14.14 13.32 -13.97
CA ALA A 229 -14.30 14.74 -14.24
C ALA A 229 -14.45 15.00 -15.75
N GLN A 230 -15.49 15.75 -16.12
CA GLN A 230 -15.79 16.01 -17.52
C GLN A 230 -15.03 17.24 -18.05
N PRO A 231 -14.62 17.24 -19.33
CA PRO A 231 -14.09 18.43 -19.97
C PRO A 231 -15.11 19.58 -19.96
N ALA A 232 -14.68 20.77 -19.53
CA ALA A 232 -15.52 21.94 -19.45
C ALA A 232 -14.80 23.18 -20.04
N PRO A 233 -15.47 24.00 -20.85
CA PRO A 233 -14.90 25.27 -21.31
C PRO A 233 -14.81 26.29 -20.17
N ASN A 234 -13.98 27.30 -20.36
CA ASN A 234 -13.90 28.46 -19.48
C ASN A 234 -15.29 29.07 -19.22
N GLY A 235 -15.57 29.36 -17.96
CA GLY A 235 -16.82 29.93 -17.49
C GLY A 235 -17.95 28.95 -17.18
N SER A 236 -17.68 27.65 -17.29
CA SER A 236 -18.63 26.61 -16.90
C SER A 236 -18.93 26.68 -15.39
N LEU A 237 -20.15 26.28 -15.04
CA LEU A 237 -20.56 26.01 -13.67
C LEU A 237 -20.16 24.58 -13.33
N ILE A 238 -19.37 24.39 -12.26
CA ILE A 238 -18.92 23.06 -11.82
C ILE A 238 -19.73 22.52 -10.64
N SER A 239 -20.50 23.39 -9.96
CA SER A 239 -21.35 23.05 -8.81
C SER A 239 -22.82 23.07 -9.16
N HIS A 240 -23.56 22.03 -8.77
CA HIS A 240 -25.02 22.03 -8.79
C HIS A 240 -25.65 22.09 -7.39
N ASP A 241 -24.87 22.38 -6.35
CA ASP A 241 -25.36 22.52 -4.98
C ASP A 241 -26.13 23.83 -4.78
N PRO A 242 -27.46 23.79 -4.58
CA PRO A 242 -28.26 25.00 -4.40
C PRO A 242 -28.03 25.70 -3.06
N ALA A 243 -27.40 25.04 -2.08
CA ALA A 243 -27.11 25.59 -0.77
C ALA A 243 -25.74 26.29 -0.70
N GLY A 244 -24.86 26.06 -1.67
CA GLY A 244 -23.55 26.69 -1.72
C GLY A 244 -23.59 28.17 -2.05
N GLU A 245 -22.75 28.96 -1.38
CA GLU A 245 -22.58 30.40 -1.69
C GLU A 245 -21.84 30.54 -3.03
N PRO A 246 -22.40 31.19 -4.05
CA PRO A 246 -21.76 31.27 -5.36
C PRO A 246 -20.40 31.97 -5.34
N CYS A 247 -19.41 31.36 -6.00
CA CYS A 247 -18.06 31.87 -6.12
C CYS A 247 -17.59 31.87 -7.58
N LEU A 248 -16.97 32.97 -8.02
CA LEU A 248 -16.19 33.02 -9.25
C LEU A 248 -14.75 32.64 -8.91
N VAL A 249 -14.19 31.67 -9.62
CA VAL A 249 -12.76 31.34 -9.55
C VAL A 249 -12.10 31.81 -10.84
N LEU A 250 -11.12 32.70 -10.73
CA LEU A 250 -10.41 33.32 -11.85
C LEU A 250 -8.90 33.23 -11.63
N CYS A 251 -8.24 32.37 -12.40
CA CYS A 251 -6.83 32.09 -12.22
C CYS A 251 -6.03 32.29 -13.50
N THR A 252 -4.71 32.49 -13.34
CA THR A 252 -3.77 32.54 -14.45
C THR A 252 -2.66 31.51 -14.28
N LEU A 253 -2.02 31.14 -15.39
CA LEU A 253 -0.90 30.20 -15.44
C LEU A 253 0.25 30.82 -16.22
N SER A 254 1.43 30.83 -15.60
CA SER A 254 2.68 31.25 -16.23
C SER A 254 3.82 30.28 -15.92
N ASN A 255 4.93 30.39 -16.63
CA ASN A 255 6.18 29.73 -16.24
C ASN A 255 6.98 30.59 -15.25
N THR A 256 8.12 30.06 -14.78
CA THR A 256 9.05 30.76 -13.87
C THR A 256 9.63 32.07 -14.44
N ALA A 257 9.53 32.29 -15.75
CA ALA A 257 9.91 33.55 -16.42
C ALA A 257 8.73 34.53 -16.60
N GLY A 258 7.54 34.21 -16.09
CA GLY A 258 6.34 35.04 -16.21
C GLY A 258 5.67 34.98 -17.58
N THR A 259 6.06 34.03 -18.45
CA THR A 259 5.40 33.84 -19.75
C THR A 259 4.10 33.06 -19.55
N PRO A 260 2.95 33.54 -20.06
CA PRO A 260 1.68 32.82 -19.96
C PRO A 260 1.71 31.43 -20.61
N LEU A 261 1.00 30.48 -20.00
CA LEU A 261 0.96 29.09 -20.45
C LEU A 261 -0.43 28.71 -20.96
N ALA A 262 -0.55 28.61 -22.28
CA ALA A 262 -1.75 28.13 -22.95
C ALA A 262 -1.84 26.61 -23.01
N GLY A 263 -3.06 26.07 -23.03
CA GLY A 263 -3.33 24.64 -23.21
C GLY A 263 -2.75 23.76 -22.11
N VAL A 264 -2.64 24.27 -20.87
CA VAL A 264 -2.39 23.44 -19.69
C VAL A 264 -3.68 22.72 -19.37
N LYS A 265 -3.66 21.40 -19.19
CA LYS A 265 -4.81 20.65 -18.66
C LYS A 265 -4.91 20.91 -17.15
N ILE A 266 -6.09 21.27 -16.68
CA ILE A 266 -6.35 21.60 -15.27
C ILE A 266 -7.52 20.74 -14.77
N ASP A 267 -7.23 19.77 -13.92
CA ASP A 267 -8.24 19.04 -13.15
C ASP A 267 -8.58 19.85 -11.90
N ILE A 268 -9.87 20.05 -11.64
CA ILE A 268 -10.41 20.86 -10.55
C ILE A 268 -11.41 20.01 -9.78
N TRP A 269 -11.35 20.03 -8.45
CA TRP A 269 -12.37 19.40 -7.61
C TRP A 269 -12.46 20.05 -6.23
N GLU A 270 -13.67 20.09 -5.67
CA GLU A 270 -13.95 20.61 -4.33
C GLU A 270 -15.12 19.87 -3.67
N THR A 271 -15.41 20.22 -2.42
CA THR A 271 -16.58 19.69 -1.70
C THR A 271 -17.83 20.49 -2.02
N ASP A 272 -19.00 19.90 -1.76
CA ASP A 272 -20.24 20.65 -1.66
C ASP A 272 -20.31 21.50 -0.38
N SER A 273 -21.40 22.26 -0.21
CA SER A 273 -21.62 23.14 0.96
C SER A 273 -21.75 22.38 2.29
N HIS A 274 -21.88 21.05 2.24
CA HIS A 274 -21.94 20.17 3.40
C HIS A 274 -20.58 19.51 3.72
N GLY A 275 -19.55 19.79 2.92
CA GLY A 275 -18.20 19.24 3.11
C GLY A 275 -18.02 17.82 2.56
N PHE A 276 -18.80 17.41 1.56
CA PHE A 276 -18.65 16.12 0.90
C PHE A 276 -18.25 16.28 -0.56
N TYR A 277 -17.32 15.44 -1.03
CA TYR A 277 -17.10 15.24 -2.46
C TYR A 277 -18.22 14.35 -3.02
N ASP A 278 -18.60 14.60 -4.27
CA ASP A 278 -19.59 13.80 -5.01
C ASP A 278 -19.39 12.28 -4.88
N VAL A 279 -18.14 11.79 -5.01
CA VAL A 279 -17.76 10.36 -4.91
C VAL A 279 -18.08 9.71 -3.57
N GLN A 280 -18.34 10.50 -2.54
CA GLN A 280 -18.72 10.01 -1.21
C GLN A 280 -20.22 9.69 -1.11
N TYR A 281 -21.05 10.23 -2.02
CA TYR A 281 -22.49 9.99 -1.99
C TYR A 281 -22.84 8.64 -2.65
N PRO A 282 -23.52 7.73 -1.91
CA PRO A 282 -24.01 6.50 -2.50
C PRO A 282 -25.11 6.79 -3.52
N GLY A 283 -24.99 6.22 -4.72
CA GLY A 283 -26.00 6.38 -5.77
C GLY A 283 -26.01 7.74 -6.48
N ARG A 284 -24.89 8.48 -6.45
CA ARG A 284 -24.72 9.73 -7.22
C ARG A 284 -25.04 9.55 -8.71
N ASP A 285 -25.57 10.60 -9.33
CA ASP A 285 -25.92 10.65 -10.75
C ASP A 285 -24.83 11.38 -11.55
N GLY A 286 -23.62 10.79 -11.54
CA GLY A 286 -22.46 11.31 -12.26
C GLY A 286 -21.53 12.22 -11.43
N PRO A 287 -20.57 12.88 -12.08
CA PRO A 287 -19.63 13.79 -11.45
C PRO A 287 -20.27 15.16 -11.15
N ASP A 288 -19.99 15.72 -9.98
CA ASP A 288 -20.36 17.09 -9.60
C ASP A 288 -19.21 17.73 -8.80
N GLN A 289 -19.15 19.06 -8.75
CA GLN A 289 -18.06 19.82 -8.10
C GLN A 289 -16.66 19.50 -8.63
N ARG A 290 -16.58 19.10 -9.91
CA ARG A 290 -15.32 18.76 -10.57
C ARG A 290 -15.38 19.05 -12.06
N ALA A 291 -14.24 19.41 -12.63
CA ALA A 291 -14.10 19.66 -14.07
C ALA A 291 -12.66 19.45 -14.55
N VAL A 292 -12.50 19.21 -15.85
CA VAL A 292 -11.21 19.31 -16.54
C VAL A 292 -11.26 20.49 -17.50
N MET A 293 -10.42 21.49 -17.28
CA MET A 293 -10.35 22.70 -18.11
C MET A 293 -9.02 22.82 -18.84
N GLN A 294 -8.92 23.80 -19.74
CA GLN A 294 -7.67 24.20 -20.37
C GLN A 294 -7.46 25.71 -20.27
N SER A 295 -6.23 26.13 -19.99
CA SER A 295 -5.86 27.55 -20.03
C SER A 295 -5.88 28.11 -21.44
N ASP A 296 -6.28 29.36 -21.59
CA ASP A 296 -6.31 30.06 -22.87
C ASP A 296 -4.93 30.62 -23.30
N GLU A 297 -4.89 31.36 -24.41
CA GLU A 297 -3.65 31.95 -24.95
C GLU A 297 -2.94 32.91 -23.99
N GLN A 298 -3.66 33.48 -23.01
CA GLN A 298 -3.13 34.36 -21.98
C GLN A 298 -2.89 33.60 -20.67
N GLY A 299 -2.96 32.27 -20.68
CA GLY A 299 -2.81 31.43 -19.51
C GLY A 299 -3.99 31.48 -18.55
N VAL A 300 -5.11 32.09 -18.94
CA VAL A 300 -6.27 32.27 -18.07
C VAL A 300 -7.14 31.03 -18.08
N PHE A 301 -7.62 30.64 -16.90
CA PHE A 301 -8.73 29.71 -16.76
C PHE A 301 -9.66 30.19 -15.64
N TRP A 302 -10.97 29.98 -15.82
CA TRP A 302 -11.96 30.45 -14.86
C TRP A 302 -13.24 29.62 -14.92
N PHE A 303 -13.95 29.58 -13.80
CA PHE A 303 -15.16 28.78 -13.63
C PHE A 303 -16.05 29.33 -12.52
N LYS A 304 -17.29 28.88 -12.50
CA LYS A 304 -18.28 29.20 -11.46
C LYS A 304 -18.39 27.99 -10.53
N ALA A 305 -18.28 28.26 -9.26
CA ALA A 305 -18.19 27.30 -8.18
C ALA A 305 -19.00 27.79 -6.97
N ILE A 306 -18.76 27.20 -5.82
CA ILE A 306 -19.23 27.71 -4.53
C ILE A 306 -18.04 28.08 -3.65
N VAL A 307 -18.27 28.79 -2.55
CA VAL A 307 -17.23 29.04 -1.55
C VAL A 307 -16.89 27.70 -0.87
N PRO A 308 -15.62 27.27 -0.87
CA PRO A 308 -15.24 26.04 -0.19
C PRO A 308 -15.53 26.12 1.31
N VAL A 309 -15.86 24.99 1.92
CA VAL A 309 -16.12 24.86 3.36
C VAL A 309 -15.14 23.89 4.02
N PRO A 310 -14.81 24.07 5.31
CA PRO A 310 -13.99 23.10 6.03
C PRO A 310 -14.75 21.78 6.18
N TYR A 311 -14.04 20.67 6.08
CA TYR A 311 -14.66 19.35 6.11
C TYR A 311 -13.82 18.31 6.86
N PRO A 312 -14.46 17.27 7.43
CA PRO A 312 -13.74 16.18 8.06
C PRO A 312 -13.17 15.20 7.04
N ILE A 313 -11.92 14.75 7.20
CA ILE A 313 -11.44 13.53 6.54
C ILE A 313 -12.24 12.31 7.05
N PRO A 314 -12.27 11.18 6.31
CA PRO A 314 -12.87 9.94 6.81
C PRO A 314 -12.32 9.57 8.18
N HIS A 315 -13.21 9.41 9.17
CA HIS A 315 -12.83 9.22 10.58
C HIS A 315 -13.58 8.07 11.26
N ASP A 316 -14.39 7.35 10.51
CA ASP A 316 -15.07 6.10 10.90
C ASP A 316 -14.14 4.87 10.85
N GLY A 317 -12.96 5.01 10.23
CA GLY A 317 -11.96 3.95 10.07
C GLY A 317 -10.87 3.92 11.15
N PRO A 318 -9.87 3.03 11.00
CA PRO A 318 -8.74 2.94 11.92
C PRO A 318 -7.96 4.25 12.06
N VAL A 319 -7.79 5.02 10.97
CA VAL A 319 -7.10 6.31 11.03
C VAL A 319 -7.83 7.29 11.95
N GLY A 320 -9.16 7.40 11.81
CA GLY A 320 -9.98 8.21 12.72
C GLY A 320 -9.87 7.76 14.18
N GLN A 321 -9.85 6.46 14.44
CA GLN A 321 -9.62 5.91 15.79
C GLN A 321 -8.24 6.28 16.35
N LEU A 322 -7.21 6.29 15.51
CA LEU A 322 -5.88 6.74 15.91
C LEU A 322 -5.88 8.24 16.23
N LEU A 323 -6.49 9.08 15.40
CA LEU A 323 -6.60 10.52 15.65
C LEU A 323 -7.32 10.82 16.97
N MET A 324 -8.42 10.11 17.27
CA MET A 324 -9.11 10.20 18.56
C MET A 324 -8.19 9.88 19.74
N LYS A 325 -7.39 8.79 19.65
CA LYS A 325 -6.42 8.43 20.69
C LYS A 325 -5.32 9.47 20.85
N LEU A 326 -4.90 10.10 19.75
CA LEU A 326 -3.91 11.19 19.73
C LEU A 326 -4.51 12.55 20.12
N ARG A 327 -5.82 12.64 20.37
CA ARG A 327 -6.55 13.90 20.63
C ARG A 327 -6.38 14.93 19.50
N ARG A 328 -6.30 14.45 18.25
CA ARG A 328 -6.28 15.28 17.04
C ARG A 328 -7.68 15.37 16.45
N HIS A 329 -8.05 16.54 15.93
CA HIS A 329 -9.23 16.65 15.07
C HIS A 329 -8.95 16.07 13.69
N TRP A 330 -10.01 15.87 12.91
CA TRP A 330 -9.97 15.33 11.55
C TRP A 330 -10.43 16.36 10.50
N PHE A 331 -10.60 17.63 10.88
CA PHE A 331 -10.94 18.67 9.92
C PHE A 331 -9.76 19.10 9.06
N ARG A 332 -10.07 19.35 7.78
CA ARG A 332 -9.26 20.14 6.86
C ARG A 332 -9.92 21.52 6.69
N PRO A 333 -9.12 22.59 6.52
CA PRO A 333 -9.65 23.92 6.23
C PRO A 333 -10.37 23.96 4.87
N ALA A 334 -11.21 24.95 4.64
CA ALA A 334 -11.85 25.21 3.34
C ALA A 334 -10.81 25.33 2.20
N HIS A 335 -10.97 24.54 1.13
CA HIS A 335 -10.10 24.61 -0.04
C HIS A 335 -10.71 24.04 -1.32
N VAL A 336 -10.14 24.48 -2.45
CA VAL A 336 -10.34 23.91 -3.78
C VAL A 336 -9.04 23.31 -4.29
N HIS A 337 -9.11 22.14 -4.91
CA HIS A 337 -7.95 21.44 -5.45
C HIS A 337 -7.72 21.73 -6.92
N PHE A 338 -6.45 21.65 -7.33
CA PHE A 338 -6.01 21.74 -8.70
C PHE A 338 -4.93 20.69 -8.99
N MET A 339 -5.00 20.10 -10.18
CA MET A 339 -3.92 19.31 -10.74
C MET A 339 -3.63 19.77 -12.16
N PHE A 340 -2.39 20.15 -12.42
CA PHE A 340 -1.95 20.75 -13.67
C PHE A 340 -1.05 19.79 -14.45
N GLU A 341 -1.35 19.62 -15.73
CA GLU A 341 -0.58 18.79 -16.64
C GLU A 341 -0.29 19.52 -17.95
N LYS A 342 1.00 19.61 -18.31
CA LYS A 342 1.45 20.11 -19.60
C LYS A 342 2.77 19.45 -19.98
N GLU A 343 2.89 19.01 -21.23
CA GLU A 343 4.13 18.45 -21.74
C GLU A 343 5.29 19.46 -21.58
N GLY A 344 6.43 18.97 -21.08
CA GLY A 344 7.62 19.79 -20.80
C GLY A 344 7.61 20.52 -19.46
N TYR A 345 6.51 20.47 -18.70
CA TYR A 345 6.40 21.02 -17.35
C TYR A 345 6.35 19.91 -16.31
N ASP A 346 6.83 20.22 -15.11
CA ASP A 346 6.68 19.32 -13.96
C ASP A 346 5.21 19.26 -13.55
N HIS A 347 4.79 18.10 -13.08
CA HIS A 347 3.44 17.91 -12.57
C HIS A 347 3.23 18.80 -11.33
N LEU A 348 2.05 19.39 -11.19
CA LEU A 348 1.69 20.17 -10.01
C LEU A 348 0.33 19.74 -9.51
N ILE A 349 0.31 19.17 -8.30
CA ILE A 349 -0.90 18.96 -7.50
C ILE A 349 -0.87 19.99 -6.39
N THR A 350 -1.92 20.78 -6.25
CA THR A 350 -1.97 21.83 -5.24
C THR A 350 -3.42 22.10 -4.81
N ALA A 351 -3.60 23.01 -3.86
CA ALA A 351 -4.89 23.47 -3.39
C ALA A 351 -4.76 24.93 -2.93
N LEU A 352 -5.85 25.68 -3.02
CA LEU A 352 -5.95 27.02 -2.46
C LEU A 352 -6.82 26.98 -1.21
N TYR A 353 -6.28 27.47 -0.10
CA TYR A 353 -6.92 27.44 1.22
C TYR A 353 -7.43 28.83 1.60
N LEU A 354 -8.63 28.91 2.18
CA LEU A 354 -9.16 30.20 2.62
C LEU A 354 -8.47 30.68 3.89
N ARG A 355 -8.02 31.94 3.89
CA ARG A 355 -7.43 32.59 5.06
C ARG A 355 -8.48 32.83 6.15
N ASN A 356 -8.06 32.70 7.40
CA ASN A 356 -8.88 32.75 8.62
C ASN A 356 -9.86 31.58 8.78
N ASP A 357 -9.67 30.50 8.02
CA ASP A 357 -10.38 29.25 8.30
C ASP A 357 -9.99 28.72 9.70
N PRO A 358 -10.94 28.23 10.51
CA PRO A 358 -10.65 27.71 11.86
C PRO A 358 -9.57 26.62 11.93
N TYR A 359 -9.29 25.94 10.82
CA TYR A 359 -8.36 24.82 10.72
C TYR A 359 -7.12 25.13 9.85
N GLU A 360 -6.92 26.36 9.39
CA GLU A 360 -5.79 26.71 8.50
C GLU A 360 -4.42 26.43 9.16
N THR A 361 -4.33 26.57 10.48
CA THR A 361 -3.10 26.33 11.25
C THR A 361 -3.03 24.92 11.85
N SER A 362 -4.03 24.07 11.60
CA SER A 362 -4.15 22.76 12.25
C SER A 362 -4.64 21.65 11.33
N ASP A 363 -4.56 21.84 10.00
CA ASP A 363 -5.00 20.86 9.00
C ASP A 363 -4.59 19.42 9.36
N ALA A 364 -5.56 18.50 9.38
CA ALA A 364 -5.38 17.12 9.80
C ALA A 364 -4.33 16.35 8.96
N VAL A 365 -4.06 16.81 7.75
CA VAL A 365 -3.10 16.18 6.81
C VAL A 365 -1.90 17.08 6.48
N PHE A 366 -1.74 18.19 7.21
CA PHE A 366 -0.61 19.12 7.07
C PHE A 366 -0.45 19.75 5.67
N GLY A 367 -1.53 19.87 4.90
CA GLY A 367 -1.48 20.33 3.51
C GLY A 367 -1.35 21.85 3.33
N VAL A 368 -1.60 22.65 4.38
CA VAL A 368 -1.57 24.12 4.28
C VAL A 368 -0.13 24.63 4.20
N LYS A 369 0.09 25.54 3.25
CA LYS A 369 1.32 26.34 3.11
C LYS A 369 0.94 27.81 3.00
N GLU A 370 1.76 28.70 3.56
CA GLU A 370 1.45 30.14 3.60
C GLU A 370 1.23 30.73 2.19
N SER A 371 2.01 30.27 1.20
CA SER A 371 1.91 30.69 -0.20
C SER A 371 0.60 30.29 -0.89
N LEU A 372 -0.13 29.33 -0.32
CA LEU A 372 -1.38 28.77 -0.83
C LEU A 372 -2.62 29.31 -0.06
N LEU A 373 -2.41 30.15 0.96
CA LEU A 373 -3.49 30.83 1.67
C LEU A 373 -3.94 32.07 0.89
N ILE A 374 -5.23 32.11 0.57
CA ILE A 374 -5.85 33.17 -0.21
C ILE A 374 -6.94 33.90 0.58
N ASP A 375 -7.08 35.19 0.31
CA ASP A 375 -8.22 35.97 0.79
C ASP A 375 -9.39 35.84 -0.19
N LEU A 376 -10.60 35.75 0.35
CA LEU A 376 -11.81 35.72 -0.46
C LEU A 376 -12.17 37.14 -0.92
N GLY A 377 -12.01 37.41 -2.20
CA GLY A 377 -12.34 38.67 -2.84
C GLY A 377 -13.83 38.85 -3.10
N THR A 378 -14.15 39.95 -3.77
CA THR A 378 -15.51 40.28 -4.23
C THR A 378 -15.46 40.67 -5.70
N VAL A 379 -16.38 40.14 -6.50
CA VAL A 379 -16.49 40.42 -7.93
C VAL A 379 -16.89 41.88 -8.15
N SER A 380 -16.09 42.61 -8.94
CA SER A 380 -16.37 44.00 -9.34
C SER A 380 -17.46 44.09 -10.42
N ALA A 381 -18.00 45.28 -10.66
CA ALA A 381 -18.95 45.52 -11.75
C ALA A 381 -18.40 45.12 -13.14
N GLU A 382 -17.12 45.41 -13.41
CA GLU A 382 -16.48 45.04 -14.68
C GLU A 382 -16.33 43.52 -14.82
N GLN A 383 -15.94 42.85 -13.74
CA GLN A 383 -15.82 41.39 -13.70
C GLN A 383 -17.19 40.71 -13.84
N ALA A 384 -18.22 41.22 -13.16
CA ALA A 384 -19.59 40.74 -13.25
C ALA A 384 -20.09 40.76 -14.70
N GLN A 385 -19.88 41.88 -15.40
CA GLN A 385 -20.21 42.02 -16.81
C GLN A 385 -19.40 41.07 -17.70
N ARG A 386 -18.10 40.94 -17.44
CA ARG A 386 -17.19 40.11 -18.27
C ARG A 386 -17.43 38.61 -18.11
N TYR A 387 -17.67 38.14 -16.89
CA TYR A 387 -17.73 36.71 -16.56
C TYR A 387 -19.18 36.20 -16.37
N GLY A 388 -20.17 37.09 -16.46
CA GLY A 388 -21.58 36.73 -16.39
C GLY A 388 -21.96 36.15 -15.03
N VAL A 389 -21.57 36.84 -13.97
CA VAL A 389 -21.90 36.54 -12.56
C VAL A 389 -22.41 37.83 -11.89
N PRO A 390 -23.17 37.75 -10.79
CA PRO A 390 -23.61 38.95 -10.07
C PRO A 390 -22.42 39.77 -9.53
N GLU A 391 -22.53 41.10 -9.59
CA GLU A 391 -21.64 41.98 -8.83
C GLU A 391 -21.78 41.71 -7.34
N GLY A 392 -20.67 41.70 -6.60
CA GLY A 392 -20.68 41.36 -5.19
C GLY A 392 -20.58 39.87 -4.87
N SER A 393 -20.63 38.98 -5.87
CA SER A 393 -20.33 37.55 -5.66
C SER A 393 -18.91 37.34 -5.11
N LYS A 394 -18.67 36.20 -4.46
CA LYS A 394 -17.35 35.86 -3.93
C LYS A 394 -16.36 35.58 -5.06
N LEU A 395 -15.11 35.96 -4.85
CA LEU A 395 -14.04 35.80 -5.84
C LEU A 395 -12.84 35.07 -5.23
N ILE A 396 -12.43 33.98 -5.86
CA ILE A 396 -11.09 33.41 -5.68
C ILE A 396 -10.25 33.81 -6.89
N SER A 397 -9.09 34.40 -6.65
CA SER A 397 -8.13 34.73 -7.70
C SER A 397 -6.73 34.31 -7.32
N TYR A 398 -6.00 33.69 -8.25
CA TYR A 398 -4.64 33.21 -8.00
C TYR A 398 -3.81 33.09 -9.28
N ASP A 399 -2.54 33.43 -9.19
CA ASP A 399 -1.58 33.31 -10.29
C ASP A 399 -0.69 32.08 -10.06
N PHE A 400 -0.95 31.02 -10.80
CA PHE A 400 -0.16 29.80 -10.76
C PHE A 400 1.10 29.93 -11.61
N VAL A 401 2.21 29.40 -11.09
CA VAL A 401 3.51 29.40 -11.74
C VAL A 401 4.02 27.97 -11.83
N LEU A 402 4.06 27.43 -13.05
CA LEU A 402 4.55 26.08 -13.32
C LEU A 402 6.05 26.08 -13.60
N VAL A 403 6.74 25.06 -13.08
CA VAL A 403 8.17 24.83 -13.29
C VAL A 403 8.39 23.88 -14.46
N GLY A 404 9.42 24.13 -15.27
CA GLY A 404 9.78 23.23 -16.37
C GLY A 404 10.25 21.86 -15.83
N LYS A 405 9.96 20.78 -16.56
CA LYS A 405 10.34 19.44 -16.11
C LYS A 405 11.84 19.28 -15.90
N ALA A 406 12.65 19.79 -16.84
CA ALA A 406 14.10 19.72 -16.74
C ALA A 406 14.67 20.54 -15.56
N GLU A 407 14.02 21.66 -15.22
CA GLU A 407 14.39 22.49 -14.06
C GLU A 407 14.08 21.76 -12.75
N SER A 408 12.89 21.18 -12.63
CA SER A 408 12.50 20.37 -11.46
C SER A 408 13.39 19.13 -11.29
N ASP A 409 13.65 18.37 -12.37
CA ASP A 409 14.52 17.19 -12.35
C ASP A 409 15.96 17.57 -11.92
N GLY A 410 16.49 18.70 -12.42
CA GLY A 410 17.81 19.20 -12.03
C GLY A 410 17.89 19.61 -10.56
N LEU A 411 16.86 20.29 -10.05
CA LEU A 411 16.76 20.69 -8.64
C LEU A 411 16.63 19.47 -7.72
N ARG A 412 15.82 18.49 -8.12
CA ARG A 412 15.66 17.22 -7.42
C ARG A 412 16.99 16.48 -7.28
N GLU A 413 17.76 16.39 -8.36
CA GLU A 413 19.09 15.77 -8.32
C GLU A 413 20.05 16.54 -7.40
N ALA A 414 20.08 17.88 -7.48
CA ALA A 414 20.92 18.71 -6.62
C ALA A 414 20.55 18.55 -5.13
N ASN A 415 19.26 18.54 -4.81
CA ASN A 415 18.75 18.32 -3.46
C ASN A 415 19.09 16.92 -2.94
N ALA A 416 18.97 15.89 -3.79
CA ALA A 416 19.35 14.53 -3.45
C ALA A 416 20.85 14.42 -3.15
N ARG A 417 21.72 15.06 -3.95
CA ARG A 417 23.16 15.14 -3.70
C ARG A 417 23.47 15.77 -2.35
N ALA A 418 22.92 16.95 -2.09
CA ALA A 418 23.12 17.66 -0.83
C ALA A 418 22.60 16.87 0.39
N ALA A 419 21.47 16.16 0.25
CA ALA A 419 20.92 15.33 1.31
C ALA A 419 21.83 14.13 1.63
N MET A 420 22.35 13.46 0.60
CA MET A 420 23.25 12.30 0.78
C MET A 420 24.60 12.71 1.37
N GLU A 421 25.15 13.86 0.98
CA GLU A 421 26.34 14.42 1.61
C GLU A 421 26.15 14.67 3.11
N LYS A 422 25.02 15.23 3.53
CA LYS A 422 24.69 15.44 4.96
C LYS A 422 24.59 14.14 5.75
N LEU A 423 24.20 13.04 5.09
CA LEU A 423 24.13 11.71 5.68
C LEU A 423 25.49 10.98 5.67
N GLY A 424 26.57 11.62 5.18
CA GLY A 424 27.88 10.98 5.02
C GLY A 424 27.95 9.99 3.84
N LEU A 425 26.95 10.00 2.96
CA LEU A 425 26.79 9.11 1.80
C LEU A 425 27.13 9.84 0.49
N GLY A 426 28.13 10.72 0.51
CA GLY A 426 28.48 11.59 -0.63
C GLY A 426 28.98 10.84 -1.87
N LYS A 427 29.46 9.61 -1.73
CA LYS A 427 29.72 8.72 -2.86
C LYS A 427 28.39 8.07 -3.27
N MET A 428 27.82 8.54 -4.37
CA MET A 428 26.57 7.99 -4.89
C MET A 428 26.47 8.15 -6.40
N ARG A 429 25.59 7.34 -6.99
CA ARG A 429 25.19 7.41 -8.38
C ARG A 429 23.69 7.67 -8.51
N MET A 430 23.31 8.27 -9.63
CA MET A 430 21.90 8.40 -10.00
C MET A 430 21.45 7.14 -10.75
N TRP A 431 20.45 6.46 -10.23
CA TRP A 431 19.81 5.30 -10.85
C TRP A 431 18.40 5.68 -11.27
N ARG A 432 18.17 5.85 -12.59
CA ARG A 432 16.87 6.29 -13.15
C ARG A 432 16.33 7.57 -12.46
N GLY A 433 17.19 8.55 -12.22
CA GLY A 433 16.81 9.81 -11.55
C GLY A 433 16.71 9.74 -10.02
N LEU A 434 17.06 8.62 -9.40
CA LEU A 434 17.03 8.44 -7.94
C LEU A 434 18.42 8.20 -7.36
N PRO A 435 18.73 8.72 -6.15
CA PRO A 435 20.03 8.51 -5.53
C PRO A 435 20.20 7.05 -5.07
N VAL A 436 21.36 6.49 -5.35
CA VAL A 436 21.83 5.22 -4.80
C VAL A 436 23.26 5.42 -4.31
N PRO A 437 23.52 5.35 -2.99
CA PRO A 437 24.87 5.42 -2.46
C PRO A 437 25.75 4.29 -3.03
N ASP A 438 27.00 4.62 -3.33
CA ASP A 438 28.02 3.62 -3.62
C ASP A 438 28.46 3.04 -2.28
N VAL A 439 27.72 2.02 -1.84
CA VAL A 439 28.09 1.17 -0.69
C VAL A 439 29.11 0.14 -1.16
N ASP A 440 30.35 0.60 -1.36
CA ASP A 440 31.53 -0.28 -1.40
C ASP A 440 32.05 -0.58 0.02
#